data_AF-Q05S31-F1
#
_entry.id   AF-Q05S31-F1
#
_cell.length_a   1.000
_cell.length_b   1.000
_cell.length_c   1.000
_cell.angle_alpha   90.00
_cell.angle_beta   90.00
_cell.angle_gamma   90.00
#
_symmetry.space_group_name_H-M   'P 1'
#
loop_
_entity.id
_entity.type
_entity.pdbx_description
1 polymer ?
#
loop_
_entity_poly.entity_id
_entity_poly.type
_entity_poly.pdbx_seq_one_letter_code
_entity_poly.pdbx_strand_id
1 'polypeptide(L)'
;MLIPREACESQVSRSAGFTKNQALLALLVVFPLGIIGVGVILIVVMKTRPAPAPAPEAPVQQTQPAPSTESQPSTSSQESRQPAPATTAQKPQPSVVELGQASTGAPIRLLMGSINQRDTQFREFTYQLGNDSVQAMANCTDQSWTSYPERQVNRPQSPATERMLALVCGTAPSVASPSPTANASYPGVAIVFDPPSNVRRQPGGKFLCSLDTRQSIRVGQAQGNWYPTPACGTNGFIHKTQVRF
;
A
#
# COMPACT_ATOMS: atom_id res chain seq x y z
N MET A 1 48.96 -33.06 50.42
CA MET A 1 47.57 -32.87 49.90
C MET A 1 47.35 -31.37 49.82
N LEU A 2 47.65 -30.70 48.68
CA LEU A 2 46.82 -30.58 47.45
C LEU A 2 45.45 -29.98 47.83
N ILE A 3 45.02 -28.78 47.41
CA ILE A 3 44.95 -28.21 46.05
C ILE A 3 44.92 -26.65 46.13
N PRO A 4 45.64 -25.88 45.28
CA PRO A 4 45.43 -24.44 45.09
C PRO A 4 44.35 -24.14 44.02
N ARG A 5 43.56 -23.07 44.21
CA ARG A 5 42.54 -22.60 43.25
C ARG A 5 43.18 -21.75 42.16
N GLU A 6 43.06 -22.23 40.92
CA GLU A 6 43.39 -21.48 39.71
C GLU A 6 42.27 -20.52 39.27
N ALA A 7 42.73 -19.44 38.63
CA ALA A 7 42.14 -18.72 37.51
C ALA A 7 40.73 -18.10 37.64
N CYS A 8 40.73 -16.76 37.68
CA CYS A 8 39.80 -15.99 36.84
C CYS A 8 40.54 -14.74 36.34
N GLU A 9 41.29 -14.93 35.26
CA GLU A 9 41.76 -13.87 34.39
C GLU A 9 40.55 -13.38 33.58
N SER A 10 40.07 -12.16 33.85
CA SER A 10 39.09 -11.49 33.00
C SER A 10 39.72 -10.23 32.43
N GLN A 11 40.03 -10.36 31.15
CA GLN A 11 40.49 -9.34 30.22
C GLN A 11 39.65 -8.06 30.33
N VAL A 12 40.26 -6.97 30.80
CA VAL A 12 39.72 -5.62 30.65
C VAL A 12 39.93 -5.21 29.20
N SER A 13 38.92 -5.50 28.37
CA SER A 13 38.87 -5.00 27.00
C SER A 13 38.58 -3.49 27.05
N ARG A 14 39.60 -2.68 26.76
CA ARG A 14 39.47 -1.24 26.56
C ARG A 14 38.64 -1.01 25.29
N SER A 15 37.36 -0.68 25.44
CA SER A 15 36.59 -0.09 24.35
C SER A 15 37.06 1.36 24.15
N ALA A 16 38.02 1.52 23.23
CA ALA A 16 38.37 2.82 22.68
C ALA A 16 37.12 3.39 22.00
N GLY A 17 36.62 4.50 22.54
CA GLY A 17 35.53 5.27 21.96
C GLY A 17 35.92 5.79 20.58
N PHE A 18 35.24 5.31 19.55
CA PHE A 18 35.35 5.85 18.19
C PHE A 18 34.19 6.85 17.98
N THR A 19 34.50 8.13 18.13
CA THR A 19 33.59 9.26 17.94
C THR A 19 33.25 9.44 16.45
N LYS A 20 31.94 9.41 16.14
CA LYS A 20 31.30 9.48 14.81
C LYS A 20 31.56 10.76 13.98
N ASN A 21 32.48 11.65 14.37
CA ASN A 21 32.56 13.00 13.82
C ASN A 21 33.77 13.27 12.91
N GLN A 22 34.53 12.26 12.47
CA GLN A 22 35.74 12.46 11.65
C GLN A 22 35.63 11.96 10.20
N ALA A 23 34.49 11.41 9.76
CA ALA A 23 34.33 10.89 8.39
C ALA A 23 33.84 11.93 7.37
N LEU A 24 33.50 13.16 7.79
CA LEU A 24 32.86 14.15 6.90
C LEU A 24 33.86 15.03 6.12
N LEU A 25 35.15 15.07 6.50
CA LEU A 25 36.10 16.01 5.88
C LEU A 25 36.89 15.46 4.68
N ALA A 26 36.84 14.14 4.39
CA ALA A 26 37.64 13.54 3.33
C ALA A 26 36.94 13.46 1.95
N LEU A 27 35.65 13.79 1.85
CA LEU A 27 34.88 13.62 0.60
C LEU A 27 34.71 14.92 -0.22
N LEU A 28 35.15 16.07 0.30
CA LEU A 28 34.93 17.38 -0.33
C LEU A 28 36.05 17.87 -1.27
N VAL A 29 37.10 17.09 -1.52
CA VAL A 29 38.27 17.55 -2.32
C VAL A 29 38.40 16.88 -3.70
N VAL A 30 37.60 15.87 -4.04
CA VAL A 30 37.83 15.06 -5.28
C VAL A 30 36.80 15.26 -6.40
N PHE A 31 35.76 16.10 -6.22
CA PHE A 31 34.64 16.14 -7.18
C PHE A 31 34.26 17.48 -7.86
N PRO A 32 35.15 18.48 -8.10
CA PRO A 32 34.79 19.60 -8.98
C PRO A 32 35.43 19.56 -10.39
N LEU A 33 35.95 18.42 -10.88
CA LEU A 33 36.63 18.35 -12.20
C LEU A 33 36.06 17.29 -13.18
N GLY A 34 34.80 16.90 -13.05
CA GLY A 34 34.19 15.82 -13.85
C GLY A 34 32.93 16.17 -14.65
N ILE A 35 32.61 17.45 -14.88
CA ILE A 35 31.34 17.86 -15.54
C ILE A 35 31.56 18.60 -16.89
N ILE A 36 32.80 18.73 -17.39
CA ILE A 36 33.07 19.43 -18.66
C ILE A 36 33.71 18.45 -19.65
N GLY A 37 32.91 17.63 -20.35
CA GLY A 37 33.50 16.74 -21.37
C GLY A 37 32.60 15.90 -22.26
N VAL A 38 31.31 15.69 -21.96
CA VAL A 38 30.49 14.70 -22.73
C VAL A 38 29.12 15.27 -23.13
N GLY A 39 29.08 16.51 -23.62
CA GLY A 39 27.82 17.22 -23.90
C GLY A 39 27.71 17.89 -25.28
N VAL A 40 28.53 17.52 -26.28
CA VAL A 40 28.56 18.26 -27.58
C VAL A 40 28.45 17.39 -28.85
N ILE A 41 28.28 16.07 -28.79
CA ILE A 41 28.20 15.26 -30.03
C ILE A 41 27.01 14.31 -29.98
N LEU A 42 25.82 14.80 -30.38
CA LEU A 42 24.73 14.02 -31.03
C LEU A 42 23.51 14.92 -31.34
N ILE A 43 23.72 16.04 -32.04
CA ILE A 43 22.62 16.77 -32.71
C ILE A 43 23.02 16.99 -34.17
N VAL A 44 22.91 15.96 -35.02
CA VAL A 44 22.58 16.06 -36.46
C VAL A 44 22.23 14.64 -36.94
N VAL A 45 20.97 14.39 -37.35
CA VAL A 45 20.52 13.53 -38.48
C VAL A 45 18.99 13.66 -38.46
N MET A 46 18.45 14.63 -39.20
CA MET A 46 17.75 14.44 -40.49
C MET A 46 16.40 13.72 -40.35
N LYS A 47 15.27 14.42 -40.55
CA LYS A 47 14.72 14.94 -41.82
C LYS A 47 13.61 14.00 -42.34
N THR A 48 12.40 14.55 -42.38
CA THR A 48 11.25 14.22 -43.23
C THR A 48 10.68 12.79 -43.17
N ARG A 49 9.48 12.68 -42.59
CA ARG A 49 8.48 11.70 -43.06
C ARG A 49 7.26 12.47 -43.59
N PRO A 50 6.90 12.30 -44.87
CA PRO A 50 5.68 12.87 -45.42
C PRO A 50 4.45 12.07 -44.94
N ALA A 51 3.35 12.78 -44.70
CA ALA A 51 2.04 12.21 -44.40
C ALA A 51 1.48 11.49 -45.64
N PRO A 52 0.82 10.33 -45.48
CA PRO A 52 -0.06 9.79 -46.51
C PRO A 52 -1.46 10.43 -46.40
N ALA A 53 -1.95 10.92 -47.53
CA ALA A 53 -3.27 11.50 -47.78
C ALA A 53 -4.42 10.45 -47.66
N PRO A 54 -5.71 10.87 -47.66
CA PRO A 54 -6.85 10.03 -47.29
C PRO A 54 -7.56 9.31 -48.46
N ALA A 55 -8.23 8.20 -48.11
CA ALA A 55 -9.39 7.49 -48.73
C ALA A 55 -9.29 6.95 -50.18
N PRO A 56 -9.98 5.81 -50.47
CA PRO A 56 -11.37 5.89 -50.95
C PRO A 56 -12.35 4.81 -50.39
N GLU A 57 -13.63 5.07 -50.65
CA GLU A 57 -14.87 4.38 -50.23
C GLU A 57 -15.05 2.90 -50.68
N ALA A 58 -15.75 2.15 -49.81
CA ALA A 58 -16.78 1.08 -49.95
C ALA A 58 -16.83 0.12 -51.19
N PRO A 59 -17.35 -1.12 -51.03
CA PRO A 59 -18.81 -1.30 -51.06
C PRO A 59 -19.43 -2.33 -50.09
N VAL A 60 -20.72 -2.11 -49.91
CA VAL A 60 -21.79 -2.79 -49.17
C VAL A 60 -21.91 -4.31 -49.46
N GLN A 61 -22.24 -5.13 -48.45
CA GLN A 61 -23.08 -6.31 -48.67
C GLN A 61 -23.97 -6.62 -47.45
N GLN A 62 -25.28 -6.53 -47.69
CA GLN A 62 -26.40 -6.94 -46.85
C GLN A 62 -26.53 -8.47 -46.86
N THR A 63 -26.88 -9.10 -45.73
CA THR A 63 -27.92 -10.16 -45.70
C THR A 63 -28.46 -10.37 -44.27
N GLN A 64 -29.70 -9.93 -44.03
CA GLN A 64 -30.69 -10.56 -43.13
C GLN A 64 -31.51 -11.54 -44.00
N PRO A 65 -32.22 -12.57 -43.49
CA PRO A 65 -33.11 -12.48 -42.30
C PRO A 65 -33.25 -13.76 -41.43
N ALA A 66 -33.91 -13.61 -40.27
CA ALA A 66 -34.61 -14.68 -39.54
C ALA A 66 -35.98 -14.98 -40.21
N PRO A 67 -36.68 -16.11 -39.98
CA PRO A 67 -37.54 -16.20 -38.78
C PRO A 67 -37.87 -17.64 -38.25
N SER A 68 -38.37 -17.69 -37.00
CA SER A 68 -39.53 -18.49 -36.49
C SER A 68 -39.54 -20.03 -36.58
N THR A 69 -40.23 -20.84 -35.75
CA THR A 69 -41.06 -20.77 -34.51
C THR A 69 -41.54 -22.23 -34.27
N GLU A 70 -41.96 -22.58 -33.05
CA GLU A 70 -42.85 -23.72 -32.68
C GLU A 70 -42.26 -25.15 -32.69
N SER A 71 -42.50 -26.05 -31.73
CA SER A 71 -43.68 -26.25 -30.86
C SER A 71 -43.35 -27.00 -29.55
N GLN A 72 -44.07 -26.63 -28.49
CA GLN A 72 -44.38 -27.32 -27.22
C GLN A 72 -45.15 -28.66 -27.43
N PRO A 73 -45.74 -29.39 -26.42
CA PRO A 73 -45.63 -29.40 -24.93
C PRO A 73 -45.45 -30.86 -24.37
N SER A 74 -45.33 -31.21 -23.07
CA SER A 74 -46.37 -31.25 -22.02
C SER A 74 -45.91 -32.13 -20.81
N THR A 75 -46.13 -31.64 -19.58
CA THR A 75 -46.61 -32.34 -18.35
C THR A 75 -45.74 -33.48 -17.73
N SER A 76 -45.42 -33.57 -16.43
CA SER A 76 -46.29 -33.50 -15.23
C SER A 76 -45.48 -33.56 -13.92
N SER A 77 -45.92 -32.74 -12.94
CA SER A 77 -45.99 -32.95 -11.47
C SER A 77 -44.79 -33.44 -10.64
N GLN A 78 -44.37 -32.63 -9.66
CA GLN A 78 -44.17 -32.99 -8.24
C GLN A 78 -43.75 -31.71 -7.48
N GLU A 79 -44.60 -31.17 -6.61
CA GLU A 79 -44.78 -31.54 -5.19
C GLU A 79 -44.14 -30.47 -4.31
N SER A 80 -44.99 -29.82 -3.52
CA SER A 80 -44.64 -28.78 -2.57
C SER A 80 -43.76 -29.35 -1.45
N ARG A 81 -42.52 -28.88 -1.35
CA ARG A 81 -41.75 -28.83 -0.09
C ARG A 81 -40.64 -27.79 -0.22
N GLN A 82 -40.81 -26.69 0.50
CA GLN A 82 -39.80 -25.67 0.71
C GLN A 82 -38.65 -26.26 1.55
N PRO A 83 -37.38 -26.00 1.17
CA PRO A 83 -36.43 -25.64 2.22
C PRO A 83 -35.46 -24.52 1.82
N ALA A 84 -35.30 -23.56 2.74
CA ALA A 84 -34.18 -22.64 2.95
C ALA A 84 -33.79 -21.63 1.84
N PRO A 85 -33.45 -20.38 2.20
CA PRO A 85 -32.80 -19.47 1.25
C PRO A 85 -31.45 -20.06 0.86
N ALA A 86 -31.23 -20.21 -0.45
CA ALA A 86 -29.93 -20.55 -0.99
C ALA A 86 -28.92 -19.50 -0.54
N THR A 87 -28.01 -19.90 0.35
CA THR A 87 -26.75 -19.21 0.58
C THR A 87 -26.00 -19.23 -0.76
N THR A 88 -26.12 -18.16 -1.54
CA THR A 88 -25.20 -17.90 -2.64
C THR A 88 -23.80 -17.90 -2.06
N ALA A 89 -23.01 -18.92 -2.42
CA ALA A 89 -21.59 -19.00 -2.14
C ALA A 89 -20.90 -17.76 -2.72
N GLN A 90 -20.64 -16.79 -1.84
CA GLN A 90 -19.98 -15.56 -2.19
C GLN A 90 -18.51 -15.90 -2.48
N LYS A 91 -18.14 -15.90 -3.77
CA LYS A 91 -16.73 -15.93 -4.21
C LYS A 91 -15.96 -14.92 -3.36
N PRO A 92 -14.84 -15.30 -2.69
CA PRO A 92 -14.13 -14.38 -1.81
C PRO A 92 -13.74 -13.13 -2.61
N GLN A 93 -14.35 -11.98 -2.29
CA GLN A 93 -13.88 -10.71 -2.83
C GLN A 93 -12.45 -10.50 -2.31
N PRO A 94 -11.49 -10.11 -3.18
CA PRO A 94 -10.14 -9.82 -2.72
C PRO A 94 -10.21 -8.70 -1.67
N SER A 95 -9.71 -8.97 -0.48
CA SER A 95 -9.66 -8.00 0.61
C SER A 95 -8.75 -6.84 0.21
N VAL A 96 -9.35 -5.69 -0.08
CA VAL A 96 -8.61 -4.45 -0.40
C VAL A 96 -8.38 -3.68 0.90
N VAL A 97 -7.14 -3.27 1.14
CA VAL A 97 -6.77 -2.44 2.29
C VAL A 97 -6.33 -1.07 1.80
N GLU A 98 -6.95 -0.01 2.32
CA GLU A 98 -6.57 1.37 2.04
C GLU A 98 -5.37 1.77 2.91
N LEU A 99 -4.30 2.26 2.27
CA LEU A 99 -3.01 2.51 2.92
C LEU A 99 -2.69 4.00 3.08
N GLY A 100 -3.47 4.88 2.44
CA GLY A 100 -3.28 6.33 2.50
C GLY A 100 -2.90 6.90 1.13
N GLN A 101 -2.05 7.92 1.11
CA GLN A 101 -1.67 8.66 -0.09
C GLN A 101 -0.18 8.45 -0.44
N ALA A 102 0.12 8.33 -1.73
CA ALA A 102 1.46 8.40 -2.30
C ALA A 102 2.04 9.82 -2.13
N SER A 103 3.35 9.97 -2.39
CA SER A 103 3.99 11.30 -2.45
C SER A 103 3.39 12.22 -3.52
N THR A 104 2.80 11.64 -4.57
CA THR A 104 2.06 12.35 -5.61
C THR A 104 0.64 12.78 -5.19
N GLY A 105 0.19 12.37 -3.99
CA GLY A 105 -1.19 12.61 -3.52
C GLY A 105 -2.23 11.65 -4.07
N ALA A 106 -1.83 10.62 -4.84
CA ALA A 106 -2.73 9.56 -5.30
C ALA A 106 -2.96 8.49 -4.22
N PRO A 107 -4.19 7.96 -4.04
CA PRO A 107 -4.45 6.97 -3.02
C PRO A 107 -3.76 5.64 -3.32
N ILE A 108 -3.23 4.99 -2.28
CA ILE A 108 -2.65 3.65 -2.38
C ILE A 108 -3.58 2.65 -1.70
N ARG A 109 -3.91 1.59 -2.42
CA ARG A 109 -4.65 0.44 -1.89
C ARG A 109 -3.93 -0.85 -2.21
N LEU A 110 -3.97 -1.83 -1.31
CA LEU A 110 -3.31 -3.12 -1.49
C LEU A 110 -4.36 -4.23 -1.58
N LEU A 111 -4.27 -5.07 -2.62
CA LEU A 111 -5.11 -6.24 -2.78
C LEU A 111 -4.46 -7.38 -1.99
N MET A 112 -4.92 -7.64 -0.76
CA MET A 112 -4.30 -8.62 0.13
C MET A 112 -4.30 -10.03 -0.46
N GLY A 113 -5.36 -10.40 -1.18
CA GLY A 113 -5.47 -11.69 -1.86
C GLY A 113 -4.51 -11.87 -3.05
N SER A 114 -3.80 -10.82 -3.46
CA SER A 114 -2.81 -10.90 -4.55
C SER A 114 -1.40 -11.20 -4.07
N ILE A 115 -1.15 -11.18 -2.75
CA ILE A 115 0.17 -11.38 -2.18
C ILE A 115 0.53 -12.86 -2.30
N ASN A 116 1.53 -13.16 -3.12
CA ASN A 116 2.02 -14.50 -3.36
C ASN A 116 3.52 -14.56 -3.03
N GLN A 117 3.88 -15.46 -2.13
CA GLN A 117 5.28 -15.69 -1.81
C GLN A 117 5.94 -16.50 -2.92
N ARG A 118 6.99 -15.95 -3.55
CA ARG A 118 7.85 -16.69 -4.48
C ARG A 118 8.91 -17.46 -3.71
N ASP A 119 9.59 -16.77 -2.80
CA ASP A 119 10.61 -17.32 -1.91
C ASP A 119 10.70 -16.48 -0.62
N THR A 120 11.80 -16.55 0.12
CA THR A 120 11.99 -15.81 1.38
C THR A 120 12.19 -14.31 1.19
N GLN A 121 12.72 -13.89 0.03
CA GLN A 121 13.06 -12.51 -0.28
C GLN A 121 11.99 -11.85 -1.16
N PHE A 122 11.42 -12.60 -2.09
CA PHE A 122 10.55 -12.06 -3.13
C PHE A 122 9.09 -12.43 -2.92
N ARG A 123 8.22 -11.42 -3.03
CA ARG A 123 6.77 -11.57 -2.94
C ARG A 123 6.10 -10.80 -4.07
N GLU A 124 5.27 -11.48 -4.84
CA GLU A 124 4.41 -10.85 -5.85
C GLU A 124 3.17 -10.27 -5.19
N PHE A 125 2.69 -9.14 -5.68
CA PHE A 125 1.49 -8.50 -5.18
C PHE A 125 0.91 -7.52 -6.22
N THR A 126 -0.31 -7.06 -5.99
CA THR A 126 -0.99 -6.03 -6.78
C THR A 126 -1.45 -4.92 -5.84
N TYR A 127 -1.13 -3.68 -6.20
CA TYR A 127 -1.60 -2.48 -5.50
C TYR A 127 -2.30 -1.55 -6.49
N GLN A 128 -3.17 -0.69 -5.98
CA GLN A 128 -3.78 0.38 -6.76
C GLN A 128 -3.09 1.69 -6.42
N LEU A 129 -2.70 2.45 -7.44
CA LEU A 129 -2.25 3.83 -7.33
C LEU A 129 -3.29 4.71 -8.03
N GLY A 130 -4.06 5.47 -7.25
CA GLY A 130 -5.26 6.11 -7.80
C GLY A 130 -6.29 5.04 -8.21
N ASN A 131 -6.61 5.01 -9.50
CA ASN A 131 -7.52 4.03 -10.09
C ASN A 131 -6.78 2.90 -10.82
N ASP A 132 -5.47 3.00 -10.95
CA ASP A 132 -4.67 2.08 -11.75
C ASP A 132 -4.19 0.92 -10.90
N SER A 133 -4.48 -0.30 -11.33
CA SER A 133 -3.94 -1.51 -10.69
C SER A 133 -2.58 -1.84 -11.27
N VAL A 134 -1.59 -1.97 -10.40
CA VAL A 134 -0.19 -2.20 -10.74
C VAL A 134 0.25 -3.51 -10.14
N GLN A 135 0.70 -4.44 -11.00
CA GLN A 135 1.36 -5.66 -10.56
C GLN A 135 2.80 -5.33 -10.17
N ALA A 136 3.27 -5.93 -9.07
CA ALA A 136 4.58 -5.66 -8.54
C ALA A 136 5.22 -6.89 -7.88
N MET A 137 6.54 -6.84 -7.74
CA MET A 137 7.32 -7.80 -6.99
C MET A 137 8.15 -7.06 -5.94
N ALA A 138 7.89 -7.34 -4.67
CA ALA A 138 8.64 -6.81 -3.56
C ALA A 138 9.93 -7.61 -3.37
N ASN A 139 11.02 -6.91 -3.10
CA ASN A 139 12.22 -7.45 -2.47
C ASN A 139 12.20 -7.04 -1.00
N CYS A 140 11.89 -8.00 -0.14
CA CYS A 140 11.69 -7.79 1.29
C CYS A 140 12.99 -7.63 2.07
N THR A 141 14.13 -8.03 1.50
CA THR A 141 15.45 -7.73 2.05
C THR A 141 15.81 -6.27 1.82
N ASP A 142 15.61 -5.77 0.60
CA ASP A 142 16.04 -4.42 0.20
C ASP A 142 14.99 -3.34 0.47
N GLN A 143 13.81 -3.74 0.99
CA GLN A 143 12.66 -2.85 1.21
C GLN A 143 12.33 -2.02 -0.04
N SER A 144 12.27 -2.70 -1.19
CA SER A 144 11.96 -2.11 -2.49
C SER A 144 10.96 -2.97 -3.25
N TRP A 145 10.36 -2.44 -4.30
CA TRP A 145 9.54 -3.24 -5.22
C TRP A 145 9.74 -2.81 -6.66
N THR A 146 9.59 -3.76 -7.56
CA THR A 146 9.58 -3.52 -9.00
C THR A 146 8.14 -3.53 -9.50
N SER A 147 7.69 -2.46 -10.17
CA SER A 147 6.38 -2.41 -10.84
C SER A 147 6.46 -2.94 -12.27
N TYR A 148 5.39 -3.59 -12.72
CA TYR A 148 5.27 -4.14 -14.07
C TYR A 148 4.08 -3.50 -14.81
N PRO A 149 4.16 -3.37 -16.15
CA PRO A 149 5.21 -3.91 -17.04
C PRO A 149 6.51 -3.08 -17.15
N GLU A 150 6.57 -1.87 -16.59
CA GLU A 150 7.66 -0.91 -16.82
C GLU A 150 9.00 -1.32 -16.19
N ARG A 151 9.01 -2.30 -15.28
CA ARG A 151 10.18 -2.75 -14.51
C ARG A 151 10.86 -1.64 -13.71
N GLN A 152 10.09 -0.67 -13.26
CA GLN A 152 10.60 0.42 -12.43
C GLN A 152 10.83 -0.05 -11.00
N VAL A 153 12.05 0.11 -10.50
CA VAL A 153 12.39 -0.13 -9.09
C VAL A 153 12.00 1.08 -8.27
N ASN A 154 11.16 0.84 -7.26
CA ASN A 154 10.61 1.84 -6.37
C ASN A 154 11.05 1.57 -4.93
N ARG A 155 11.17 2.64 -4.16
CA ARG A 155 11.37 2.61 -2.70
C ARG A 155 10.27 3.40 -2.03
N PRO A 156 9.97 3.14 -0.74
CA PRO A 156 8.99 3.93 -0.01
C PRO A 156 9.31 5.43 -0.09
N GLN A 157 8.33 6.23 -0.49
CA GLN A 157 8.43 7.71 -0.54
C GLN A 157 7.33 8.38 0.29
N SER A 158 6.40 7.58 0.82
CA SER A 158 5.37 8.03 1.74
C SER A 158 5.05 6.95 2.78
N PRO A 159 4.42 7.31 3.91
CA PRO A 159 3.94 6.34 4.90
C PRO A 159 3.03 5.26 4.30
N ALA A 160 2.29 5.58 3.23
CA ALA A 160 1.43 4.61 2.54
C ALA A 160 2.25 3.52 1.83
N THR A 161 3.30 3.90 1.09
CA THR A 161 4.21 2.94 0.43
C THR A 161 5.06 2.14 1.41
N GLU A 162 5.44 2.75 2.55
CA GLU A 162 6.17 2.06 3.62
C GLU A 162 5.28 0.97 4.24
N ARG A 163 4.04 1.34 4.57
CA ARG A 163 3.04 0.40 5.09
C ARG A 163 2.69 -0.70 4.08
N MET A 164 2.61 -0.36 2.79
CA MET A 164 2.38 -1.33 1.72
C MET A 164 3.43 -2.43 1.76
N LEU A 165 4.71 -2.06 1.73
CA LEU A 165 5.80 -3.04 1.79
C LEU A 165 5.81 -3.81 3.11
N ALA A 166 5.55 -3.16 4.24
CA ALA A 166 5.51 -3.84 5.52
C ALA A 166 4.45 -4.96 5.54
N LEU A 167 3.28 -4.70 4.96
CA LEU A 167 2.19 -5.68 4.85
C LEU A 167 2.53 -6.79 3.86
N VAL A 168 3.08 -6.46 2.69
CA VAL A 168 3.51 -7.44 1.69
C VAL A 168 4.59 -8.36 2.27
N CYS A 169 5.58 -7.79 2.94
CA CYS A 169 6.72 -8.53 3.49
C CYS A 169 6.44 -9.22 4.82
N GLY A 170 5.24 -9.07 5.39
CA GLY A 170 4.88 -9.67 6.67
C GLY A 170 5.65 -9.11 7.87
N THR A 171 6.27 -7.94 7.71
CA THR A 171 6.95 -7.21 8.80
C THR A 171 6.00 -6.23 9.50
N ALA A 172 4.87 -5.92 8.87
CA ALA A 172 3.75 -5.31 9.56
C ALA A 172 3.14 -6.33 10.54
N PRO A 173 2.75 -5.91 11.76
CA PRO A 173 1.91 -6.75 12.60
C PRO A 173 0.69 -7.16 11.78
N SER A 174 0.43 -8.47 11.70
CA SER A 174 -0.57 -9.09 10.84
C SER A 174 -1.84 -8.25 10.77
N VAL A 175 -2.22 -7.83 9.57
CA VAL A 175 -3.53 -7.24 9.26
C VAL A 175 -4.61 -8.31 9.36
N ALA A 176 -4.79 -8.88 10.55
CA ALA A 176 -6.14 -8.99 11.04
C ALA A 176 -6.71 -7.57 11.00
N SER A 177 -7.86 -7.38 10.36
CA SER A 177 -8.68 -6.15 10.44
C SER A 177 -8.37 -5.43 11.75
N PRO A 178 -7.79 -4.21 11.76
CA PRO A 178 -7.15 -3.66 12.95
C PRO A 178 -8.15 -3.69 14.08
N SER A 179 -7.96 -4.69 14.93
CA SER A 179 -8.67 -4.84 16.17
C SER A 179 -7.77 -4.16 17.18
N PRO A 180 -8.29 -3.18 17.93
CA PRO A 180 -7.48 -2.28 18.70
C PRO A 180 -7.10 -2.91 20.05
N THR A 181 -6.11 -3.79 20.05
CA THR A 181 -5.55 -4.41 21.26
C THR A 181 -4.11 -4.80 20.90
N ALA A 182 -3.04 -4.32 21.51
CA ALA A 182 -2.80 -3.59 22.73
C ALA A 182 -1.54 -2.71 22.54
N ASN A 183 -1.37 -1.65 23.34
CA ASN A 183 -0.22 -0.73 23.35
C ASN A 183 -0.16 0.35 22.24
N ALA A 184 -1.29 0.97 21.92
CA ALA A 184 -1.26 2.24 21.19
C ALA A 184 -0.84 3.37 22.15
N SER A 185 0.33 3.98 21.92
CA SER A 185 0.75 5.20 22.62
C SER A 185 0.10 6.43 21.98
N TYR A 186 -0.50 7.29 22.81
CA TYR A 186 -1.20 8.51 22.39
C TYR A 186 -0.50 9.75 22.95
N PRO A 187 0.66 10.15 22.39
CA PRO A 187 1.44 11.26 22.92
C PRO A 187 0.79 12.64 22.71
N GLY A 188 -0.25 12.75 21.87
CA GLY A 188 -0.88 14.02 21.53
C GLY A 188 -2.29 14.19 22.10
N VAL A 189 -2.70 15.45 22.22
CA VAL A 189 -4.09 15.86 22.46
C VAL A 189 -4.52 16.72 21.29
N ALA A 190 -5.73 16.50 20.79
CA ALA A 190 -6.34 17.32 19.75
C ALA A 190 -7.79 17.67 20.13
N ILE A 191 -8.29 18.80 19.63
CA ILE A 191 -9.66 19.27 19.83
C ILE A 191 -10.48 18.87 18.62
N VAL A 192 -11.55 18.11 18.84
CA VAL A 192 -12.63 17.88 17.86
C VAL A 192 -13.34 19.21 17.64
N PHE A 193 -13.15 19.87 16.51
CA PHE A 193 -13.61 21.26 16.33
C PHE A 193 -14.90 21.38 15.53
N ASP A 194 -15.29 20.35 14.78
CA ASP A 194 -16.47 20.31 13.91
C ASP A 194 -17.29 19.02 14.14
N PRO A 195 -18.10 18.95 15.20
CA PRO A 195 -19.03 17.84 15.43
C PRO A 195 -20.22 17.88 14.45
N PRO A 196 -20.75 16.73 13.99
CA PRO A 196 -20.33 15.37 14.34
C PRO A 196 -19.05 14.96 13.62
N SER A 197 -18.06 14.49 14.39
CA SER A 197 -16.79 14.02 13.87
C SER A 197 -16.70 12.50 13.93
N ASN A 198 -16.39 11.88 12.80
CA ASN A 198 -16.51 10.43 12.61
C ASN A 198 -15.18 9.70 12.89
N VAL A 199 -15.22 8.75 13.81
CA VAL A 199 -14.12 7.81 14.06
C VAL A 199 -14.41 6.50 13.32
N ARG A 200 -13.37 5.91 12.71
CA ARG A 200 -13.48 4.69 11.88
C ARG A 200 -12.51 3.60 12.34
N ARG A 201 -12.82 2.33 12.04
CA ARG A 201 -11.93 1.17 12.32
C ARG A 201 -10.58 1.32 11.62
N GLN A 202 -10.58 1.93 10.44
CA GLN A 202 -9.45 2.13 9.54
C GLN A 202 -9.60 3.48 8.83
N PRO A 203 -8.51 4.06 8.32
CA PRO A 203 -8.56 5.12 7.31
C PRO A 203 -9.58 4.79 6.20
N GLY A 204 -10.58 5.66 6.00
CA GLY A 204 -11.64 5.45 4.99
C GLY A 204 -12.61 4.29 5.25
N GLY A 205 -12.36 3.47 6.27
CA GLY A 205 -13.08 2.21 6.52
C GLY A 205 -14.38 2.34 7.29
N LYS A 206 -14.84 1.21 7.86
CA LYS A 206 -16.11 1.12 8.60
C LYS A 206 -16.18 2.13 9.75
N PHE A 207 -17.31 2.84 9.84
CA PHE A 207 -17.66 3.72 10.95
C PHE A 207 -17.64 2.98 12.30
N LEU A 208 -17.05 3.61 13.32
CA LEU A 208 -17.02 3.13 14.71
C LEU A 208 -18.03 3.91 15.57
N CYS A 209 -17.80 5.22 15.70
CA CYS A 209 -18.66 6.11 16.46
C CYS A 209 -18.55 7.54 15.93
N SER A 210 -19.53 8.37 16.33
CA SER A 210 -19.52 9.81 16.14
C SER A 210 -19.12 10.49 17.45
N LEU A 211 -18.33 11.54 17.35
CA LEU A 211 -18.07 12.48 18.44
C LEU A 211 -18.97 13.69 18.21
N ASP A 212 -20.07 13.73 18.96
CA ASP A 212 -21.16 14.69 18.75
C ASP A 212 -20.93 16.05 19.42
N THR A 213 -19.86 16.18 20.21
CA THR A 213 -19.51 17.40 20.93
C THR A 213 -18.07 17.81 20.66
N ARG A 214 -17.82 19.12 20.73
CA ARG A 214 -16.48 19.69 20.70
C ARG A 214 -15.78 19.29 22.00
N GLN A 215 -14.74 18.47 21.89
CA GLN A 215 -14.03 17.91 23.05
C GLN A 215 -12.57 17.65 22.73
N SER A 216 -11.72 17.59 23.75
CA SER A 216 -10.35 17.14 23.62
C SER A 216 -10.28 15.62 23.59
N ILE A 217 -9.51 15.08 22.65
CA ILE A 217 -9.28 13.64 22.52
C ILE A 217 -7.78 13.36 22.48
N ARG A 218 -7.41 12.17 22.98
CA ARG A 218 -6.06 11.65 22.81
C ARG A 218 -5.88 11.16 21.39
N VAL A 219 -4.72 11.47 20.81
CA VAL A 219 -4.35 11.08 19.45
C VAL A 219 -2.91 10.56 19.41
N GLY A 220 -2.68 9.58 18.55
CA GLY A 220 -1.35 9.05 18.30
C GLY A 220 -0.66 9.76 17.14
N GLN A 221 0.47 9.21 16.72
CA GLN A 221 1.21 9.73 15.57
C GLN A 221 0.37 9.65 14.30
N ALA A 222 0.43 10.70 13.48
CA ALA A 222 -0.32 10.79 12.23
C ALA A 222 0.04 9.62 11.30
N GLN A 223 -0.97 9.00 10.72
CA GLN A 223 -0.84 7.98 9.67
C GLN A 223 -1.46 8.54 8.40
N GLY A 224 -0.68 9.35 7.66
CA GLY A 224 -1.18 10.13 6.52
C GLY A 224 -2.17 11.21 6.98
N ASN A 225 -3.42 11.14 6.52
CA ASN A 225 -4.47 12.09 6.89
C ASN A 225 -5.29 11.67 8.11
N TRP A 226 -4.87 10.62 8.82
CA TRP A 226 -5.64 10.03 9.92
C TRP A 226 -4.83 9.99 11.20
N TYR A 227 -5.47 10.31 12.31
CA TYR A 227 -4.90 10.17 13.63
C TYR A 227 -5.53 8.95 14.33
N PRO A 228 -4.73 8.01 14.84
CA PRO A 228 -5.25 6.96 15.70
C PRO A 228 -5.74 7.58 17.02
N THR A 229 -6.91 7.17 17.49
CA THR A 229 -7.54 7.72 18.71
C THR A 229 -8.35 6.66 19.45
N PRO A 230 -8.39 6.66 20.78
CA PRO A 230 -9.24 5.75 21.58
C PRO A 230 -10.62 6.36 21.88
N ALA A 231 -11.03 7.44 21.20
CA ALA A 231 -12.20 8.24 21.56
C ALA A 231 -13.54 7.48 21.62
N CYS A 232 -13.68 6.36 20.90
CA CYS A 232 -14.87 5.50 20.94
C CYS A 232 -14.82 4.41 22.03
N GLY A 233 -13.96 4.54 23.05
CA GLY A 233 -13.68 3.47 24.02
C GLY A 233 -12.89 2.28 23.45
N THR A 234 -12.64 2.29 22.14
CA THR A 234 -11.79 1.35 21.40
C THR A 234 -10.92 2.15 20.43
N ASN A 235 -9.74 1.64 20.05
CA ASN A 235 -8.90 2.39 19.12
C ASN A 235 -9.53 2.44 17.72
N GLY A 236 -9.58 3.64 17.16
CA GLY A 236 -10.02 3.94 15.81
C GLY A 236 -9.17 5.03 15.20
N PHE A 237 -9.66 5.61 14.12
CA PHE A 237 -8.99 6.65 13.36
C PHE A 237 -9.93 7.82 13.14
N ILE A 238 -9.45 9.04 13.40
CA ILE A 238 -10.16 10.30 13.13
C ILE A 238 -9.41 11.08 12.04
N HIS A 239 -10.14 11.70 11.11
CA HIS A 239 -9.51 12.39 10.00
C HIS A 239 -8.93 13.73 10.45
N LYS A 240 -7.79 14.14 9.87
CA LYS A 240 -7.10 15.39 10.24
C LYS A 240 -7.98 16.64 10.10
N THR A 241 -8.99 16.63 9.23
CA THR A 241 -9.90 17.77 9.02
C THR A 241 -10.95 17.92 10.12
N GLN A 242 -11.07 16.95 11.01
CA GLN A 242 -12.06 16.94 12.10
C GLN A 242 -11.45 17.40 13.43
N VAL A 243 -10.12 17.54 13.48
CA VAL A 243 -9.37 17.84 14.70
C VAL A 243 -8.40 19.00 14.47
N ARG A 244 -8.07 19.72 15.55
CA ARG A 244 -7.02 20.75 15.60
C ARG A 244 -6.13 20.51 16.81
N PHE A 245 -4.86 20.89 16.71
CA PHE A 245 -3.87 20.78 17.78
C PHE A 245 -3.61 22.15 18.39
#